data_AF-A0A840ZN52-F1
#
_entry.id   AF-A0A840ZN52-F1
#
_cell.length_a   1.000
_cell.length_b   1.000
_cell.length_c   1.000
_cell.angle_alpha   90.00
_cell.angle_beta   90.00
_cell.angle_gamma   90.00
#
_symmetry.space_group_name_H-M   'P 1'
#
loop_
_entity.id
_entity.type
_entity.pdbx_description
1 polymer ?
#
loop_
_entity_poly.entity_id
_entity_poly.type
_entity_poly.pdbx_seq_one_letter_code
_entity_poly.pdbx_strand_id
1 'polypeptide(L)' 'MIRERRPPDLDTWIDTAARGLLASFANGLSRDRAAVAAALVEPWSNGQTEGQITRLKLVKRQMYGRAKLDLLEARLIGAG' A
#
# COMPACT_ATOMS: atom_id res chain seq x y z
N MET A 1 17.89 6.78 2.16
CA MET A 1 17.05 6.36 1.01
C MET A 1 15.56 6.71 1.15
N ILE A 2 14.71 5.93 1.84
CA ILE A 2 13.23 6.16 1.80
C ILE A 2 12.82 7.46 2.52
N ARG A 3 13.25 7.67 3.78
CA ARG A 3 12.91 8.88 4.56
C ARG A 3 13.48 10.15 3.94
N GLU A 4 14.65 10.02 3.34
CA GLU A 4 15.39 11.09 2.66
C GLU A 4 14.95 11.26 1.19
N ARG A 5 14.02 10.43 0.70
CA ARG A 5 13.55 10.41 -0.70
C ARG A 5 14.70 10.48 -1.71
N ARG A 6 15.59 9.48 -1.68
CA ARG A 6 16.72 9.35 -2.63
C ARG A 6 16.45 8.23 -3.66
N PRO A 7 15.79 8.52 -4.79
CA PRO A 7 15.54 7.55 -5.86
C PRO A 7 16.79 6.85 -6.43
N PRO A 8 17.95 7.52 -6.58
CA PRO A 8 19.14 6.88 -7.16
C PRO A 8 19.64 5.66 -6.36
N ASP A 9 19.38 5.62 -5.05
CA ASP A 9 19.81 4.52 -4.19
C ASP A 9 18.90 3.27 -4.32
N LEU A 10 17.72 3.41 -4.94
CA LEU A 10 16.68 2.38 -4.95
C LEU A 10 17.14 1.10 -5.63
N ASP A 11 17.76 1.20 -6.80
CA ASP A 11 18.19 0.04 -7.57
C ASP A 11 19.30 -0.73 -6.85
N THR A 12 20.30 -0.01 -6.31
CA THR A 12 21.38 -0.60 -5.52
C THR A 12 20.85 -1.34 -4.28
N TRP A 13 19.84 -0.77 -3.62
CA TRP A 13 19.20 -1.40 -2.48
C TRP A 13 18.43 -2.67 -2.89
N ILE A 14 17.65 -2.61 -3.97
CA ILE A 14 16.90 -3.76 -4.52
C ILE A 14 17.87 -4.89 -4.88
N ASP A 15 18.95 -4.60 -5.60
CA ASP A 15 19.95 -5.59 -6.00
C ASP A 15 20.62 -6.27 -4.79
N THR A 16 20.86 -5.50 -3.73
CA THR A 16 21.44 -6.03 -2.49
C THR A 16 20.45 -6.92 -1.75
N ALA A 17 19.18 -6.49 -1.65
CA ALA A 17 18.12 -7.26 -1.00
C ALA A 17 17.78 -8.55 -1.77
N ALA A 18 17.90 -8.53 -3.10
CA ALA A 18 17.67 -9.67 -3.98
C ALA A 18 18.61 -10.86 -3.71
N ARG A 19 19.79 -10.61 -3.14
CA ARG A 19 20.80 -11.62 -2.82
C ARG A 19 20.67 -12.24 -1.42
N GLY A 20 19.67 -11.83 -0.64
CA GLY A 20 19.53 -12.23 0.76
C GLY A 20 18.14 -12.73 1.12
N LEU A 21 17.81 -12.68 2.41
CA LEU A 21 16.53 -13.14 2.97
C LEU A 21 15.31 -12.39 2.43
N LEU A 22 15.52 -11.23 1.80
CA LEU A 22 14.46 -10.39 1.24
C LEU A 22 14.28 -10.58 -0.27
N ALA A 23 14.84 -11.64 -0.86
CA ALA A 23 14.85 -11.83 -2.31
C ALA A 23 13.45 -11.76 -2.95
N SER A 24 12.45 -12.42 -2.35
CA SER A 24 11.07 -12.40 -2.86
C SER A 24 10.45 -11.00 -2.83
N PHE A 25 10.73 -10.23 -1.79
CA PHE A 25 10.28 -8.85 -1.63
C PHE A 25 10.97 -7.92 -2.64
N ALA A 26 12.30 -8.02 -2.77
CA ALA A 26 13.09 -7.26 -3.74
C ALA A 26 12.60 -7.53 -5.17
N ASN A 27 12.34 -8.79 -5.53
CA ASN A 27 11.79 -9.15 -6.84
C ASN A 27 10.40 -8.55 -7.08
N GLY A 28 9.58 -8.40 -6.03
CA GLY A 28 8.31 -7.66 -6.10
C GLY A 28 8.53 -6.18 -6.41
N LEU A 29 9.42 -5.53 -5.66
CA LEU A 29 9.76 -4.13 -5.89
C LEU A 29 10.39 -3.88 -7.27
N SER A 30 11.19 -4.82 -7.79
CA SER A 30 11.73 -4.73 -9.16
C SER A 30 10.63 -4.74 -10.21
N ARG A 31 9.58 -5.56 -10.05
CA ARG A 31 8.43 -5.56 -10.96
C ARG A 31 7.65 -4.24 -10.90
N ASP A 32 7.52 -3.68 -9.70
CA ASP A 32 6.79 -2.44 -9.45
C ASP A 32 7.70 -1.19 -9.43
N ARG A 33 8.91 -1.28 -9.99
CA ARG A 33 9.97 -0.26 -9.86
C ARG A 33 9.49 1.15 -10.17
N ALA A 34 8.76 1.33 -11.26
CA ALA A 34 8.26 2.64 -11.66
C ALA A 34 7.34 3.26 -10.60
N ALA A 35 6.43 2.47 -10.02
CA ALA A 35 5.53 2.92 -8.97
C ALA A 35 6.29 3.24 -7.68
N VAL A 36 7.27 2.42 -7.31
CA VAL A 36 8.11 2.64 -6.12
C VAL A 36 8.97 3.90 -6.27
N ALA A 37 9.56 4.11 -7.45
CA ALA A 37 10.31 5.33 -7.76
C ALA A 37 9.42 6.57 -7.72
N ALA A 38 8.22 6.51 -8.30
CA ALA A 38 7.24 7.59 -8.23
C ALA A 38 6.85 7.90 -6.78
N ALA A 39 6.63 6.88 -5.94
CA ALA A 39 6.32 7.07 -4.53
C ALA A 39 7.45 7.76 -3.73
N LEU A 40 8.70 7.73 -4.21
CA LEU A 40 9.82 8.46 -3.61
C LEU A 40 9.90 9.91 -4.07
N VAL A 41 9.53 10.21 -5.31
CA VAL A 41 9.68 11.55 -5.91
C VAL A 41 8.43 12.39 -5.66
N GLU A 42 7.26 11.79 -5.86
CA GLU A 42 5.99 12.50 -5.84
C GLU A 42 5.61 12.95 -4.42
N PRO A 43 4.87 14.06 -4.28
CA PRO A 43 4.37 14.51 -2.99
C PRO A 43 3.18 13.67 -2.50
N TRP A 44 2.56 12.89 -3.39
CA TRP A 44 1.34 12.15 -3.12
C TRP A 44 1.59 10.93 -2.24
N SER A 45 0.63 10.65 -1.35
CA SER A 45 0.66 9.48 -0.47
C SER A 45 -0.57 8.62 -0.71
N ASN A 46 -0.37 7.31 -0.83
CA ASN A 46 -1.46 6.33 -0.84
C ASN A 46 -2.14 6.16 0.53
N GLY A 47 -1.66 6.85 1.58
CA GLY A 47 -2.18 6.70 2.94
C GLY A 47 -3.66 7.01 3.10
N GLN A 48 -4.21 7.98 2.35
CA GLN A 48 -5.66 8.24 2.37
C GLN A 48 -6.45 7.05 1.82
N THR A 49 -6.04 6.51 0.67
CA THR A 49 -6.65 5.35 0.04
C THR A 49 -6.56 4.11 0.95
N GLU A 50 -5.37 3.84 1.49
CA GLU A 50 -5.15 2.73 2.41
C GLU A 50 -5.95 2.88 3.71
N GLY A 51 -6.11 4.12 4.20
CA GLY A 51 -6.95 4.45 5.35
C GLY A 51 -8.42 4.10 5.11
N GLN A 52 -8.98 4.49 3.95
CA GLN A 52 -10.35 4.14 3.59
C GLN A 52 -10.54 2.63 3.42
N ILE A 53 -9.58 1.95 2.77
CA ILE A 53 -9.58 0.49 2.63
C ILE A 53 -9.54 -0.19 4.01
N THR A 54 -8.74 0.34 4.94
CA THR A 54 -8.62 -0.20 6.29
C THR A 54 -9.92 -0.02 7.06
N ARG A 55 -10.55 1.15 6.99
CA ARG A 55 -11.88 1.41 7.57
C ARG A 55 -12.93 0.45 7.02
N LEU A 56 -12.97 0.25 5.70
CA LEU A 56 -13.89 -0.70 5.05
C LEU A 56 -13.65 -2.13 5.52
N LYS A 57 -12.39 -2.59 5.51
CA LYS A 57 -12.01 -3.94 5.97
C LYS A 57 -12.36 -4.14 7.45
N LEU A 58 -12.20 -3.12 8.28
CA LEU A 58 -12.55 -3.18 9.70
C LEU A 58 -14.06 -3.42 9.89
N VAL A 59 -14.91 -2.64 9.23
CA VAL A 59 -16.38 -2.84 9.29
C VAL A 59 -16.75 -4.24 8.83
N LYS A 60 -16.21 -4.69 7.70
CA LYS A 60 -16.49 -6.05 7.19
C LYS A 60 -16.05 -7.15 8.17
N ARG A 61 -14.92 -6.98 8.86
CA ARG A 61 -14.41 -7.91 9.88
C ARG A 61 -15.25 -7.92 11.16
N GLN A 62 -15.67 -6.75 11.66
CA GLN A 62 -16.58 -6.65 12.81
C GLN A 62 -17.90 -7.38 12.58
N MET A 63 -18.31 -7.52 11.31
CA MET A 63 -19.53 -8.21 10.91
C MET A 63 -19.28 -9.63 10.41
N TYR A 64 -18.11 -10.20 10.72
CA TYR A 64 -17.72 -11.57 10.34
C TYR A 64 -17.86 -11.85 8.83
N GLY A 65 -17.57 -10.84 8.00
CA GLY A 65 -17.67 -10.94 6.55
C GLY A 65 -19.07 -10.81 5.97
N ARG A 66 -20.11 -10.67 6.79
CA ARG A 66 -21.53 -10.66 6.37
C ARG A 66 -22.05 -9.29 5.92
N ALA A 67 -21.24 -8.24 6.03
CA ALA A 67 -21.60 -6.92 5.52
C ALA A 67 -21.56 -6.92 3.98
N LYS A 68 -22.76 -6.96 3.38
CA LYS A 68 -22.99 -6.73 1.94
C LYS A 68 -22.93 -5.22 1.65
N LEU A 69 -23.04 -4.83 0.38
CA LEU A 69 -22.80 -3.45 -0.07
C LEU A 69 -23.74 -2.44 0.60
N ASP A 70 -25.02 -2.74 0.67
CA ASP A 70 -26.05 -1.97 1.39
C ASP A 70 -25.65 -1.65 2.83
N LEU A 71 -25.14 -2.64 3.55
CA LEU A 71 -24.75 -2.51 4.95
C LEU A 71 -23.41 -1.77 5.12
N LEU A 72 -22.49 -1.95 4.17
CA LEU A 72 -21.23 -1.20 4.13
C LEU A 72 -21.50 0.29 3.85
N GLU A 73 -22.39 0.59 2.90
CA GLU A 73 -22.79 1.95 2.54
C GLU A 73 -23.40 2.68 3.74
N ALA A 74 -24.39 2.06 4.40
CA ALA A 74 -25.02 2.60 5.59
C ALA A 74 -24.03 2.91 6.73
N ARG A 75 -22.93 2.15 6.85
CA ARG A 75 -21.93 2.33 7.92
C ARG A 75 -20.75 3.22 7.57
N LEU A 76 -20.43 3.36 6.29
CA LEU A 76 -19.24 4.10 5.85
C LEU A 76 -19.59 5.50 5.36
N ILE A 77 -20.70 5.64 4.65
CA ILE A 77 -21.14 6.87 3.99
C ILE A 77 -22.27 7.54 4.80
N GLY A 78 -23.05 6.74 5.55
CA GLY A 78 -24.24 7.19 6.27
C GLY A 78 -25.48 6.97 5.41
N ALA A 79 -26.61 6.66 6.04
CA ALA A 79 -27.90 6.66 5.33
C ALA A 79 -28.23 8.11 4.93
N GLY A 80 -28.35 8.37 3.63
CA GLY A 80 -28.97 9.59 3.13
C GLY A 80 -30.45 9.67 3.52
#